data_AF-A0A229HGF2-F1
#
_entry.id   AF-A0A229HGF2-F1
#
_cell.length_a   1.000
_cell.length_b   1.000
_cell.length_c   1.000
_cell.angle_alpha   90.00
_cell.angle_beta   90.00
_cell.angle_gamma   90.00
#
_symmetry.space_group_name_H-M   'P 1'
#
loop_
_entity.id
_entity.type
_entity.pdbx_description
1 polymer ?
#
loop_
_entity_poly.entity_id
_entity_poly.type
_entity_poly.pdbx_seq_one_letter_code
_entity_poly.pdbx_strand_id
1 'polypeptide(L)'
;MTYRVMLQFEADGPAVTGDWASGVTALRTYRAWVGLYGGSPTVVIRMIEEVDGRPHEVRTWTAQGETETLPGPDRCEGLGSAR
;
A
#
# COMPACT_ATOMS: atom_id res chain seq x y z
N MET A 1 3.96 -10.35 9.74
CA MET A 1 3.76 -9.31 8.71
C MET A 1 2.27 -9.18 8.50
N THR A 2 1.74 -7.97 8.63
CA THR A 2 0.32 -7.67 8.44
C THR A 2 0.23 -6.63 7.34
N TYR A 3 -0.79 -6.73 6.50
CA TYR A 3 -1.02 -5.78 5.42
C TYR A 3 -2.31 -5.03 5.72
N ARG A 4 -2.22 -3.72 5.81
CA ARG A 4 -3.36 -2.83 5.97
C ARG A 4 -3.66 -2.15 4.65
N VAL A 5 -4.91 -2.17 4.20
CA VAL A 5 -5.38 -1.33 3.11
C VAL A 5 -6.31 -0.29 3.70
N MET A 6 -6.11 0.96 3.30
CA MET A 6 -6.86 2.11 3.77
C MET A 6 -7.45 2.88 2.59
N LEU A 7 -8.74 3.14 2.62
CA LEU A 7 -9.48 3.98 1.68
C LEU A 7 -9.93 5.23 2.42
N GLN A 8 -9.54 6.40 1.93
CA GLN A 8 -10.02 7.69 2.40
C GLN A 8 -10.68 8.41 1.24
N PHE A 9 -11.88 8.93 1.44
CA PHE A 9 -12.64 9.63 0.40
C PHE A 9 -12.23 11.10 0.26
N GLU A 10 -11.61 11.65 1.29
CA GLU A 10 -11.08 13.02 1.35
C GLU A 10 -9.72 12.99 2.06
N ALA A 11 -8.85 13.94 1.74
CA ALA A 11 -7.63 14.17 2.51
C ALA A 11 -8.04 14.56 3.94
N ASP A 12 -7.71 13.73 4.92
CA ASP A 12 -8.11 13.85 6.34
C ASP A 12 -9.56 13.47 6.67
N GLY A 13 -10.27 12.86 5.72
CA GLY A 13 -11.60 12.31 5.94
C GLY A 13 -11.62 10.94 6.65
N PRO A 14 -12.82 10.39 6.92
CA PRO A 14 -12.97 9.05 7.46
C PRO A 14 -12.26 8.01 6.60
N ALA A 15 -11.53 7.11 7.27
CA ALA A 15 -10.79 6.04 6.65
C ALA A 15 -11.50 4.70 6.85
N VAL A 16 -11.79 4.00 5.75
CA VAL A 16 -12.14 2.58 5.79
C VAL A 16 -10.84 1.78 5.77
N THR A 17 -10.62 0.97 6.79
CA THR A 17 -9.43 0.12 6.91
C THR A 17 -9.80 -1.35 6.86
N GLY A 18 -8.89 -2.15 6.32
CA GLY A 18 -8.91 -3.60 6.48
C GLY A 18 -7.50 -4.12 6.72
N ASP A 19 -7.39 -5.20 7.47
CA ASP A 19 -6.14 -5.85 7.85
C ASP A 19 -6.12 -7.30 7.37
N TRP A 20 -5.01 -7.71 6.76
CA TRP A 20 -4.83 -9.06 6.21
C TRP A 20 -3.46 -9.62 6.57
N ALA A 21 -3.39 -10.92 6.88
CA ALA A 21 -2.13 -11.63 7.03
C ALA A 21 -1.45 -11.95 5.68
N SER A 22 -2.17 -11.80 4.56
CA SER A 22 -1.70 -12.15 3.21
C SER A 22 -1.61 -10.92 2.33
N GLY A 23 -0.39 -10.60 1.87
CA GLY A 23 -0.16 -9.48 0.95
C GLY A 23 -0.88 -9.63 -0.38
N VAL A 24 -1.07 -10.86 -0.87
CA VAL A 24 -1.86 -11.14 -2.07
C VAL A 24 -3.33 -10.75 -1.89
N THR A 25 -3.89 -11.02 -0.70
CA THR A 25 -5.29 -10.70 -0.40
C THR A 25 -5.48 -9.19 -0.21
N ALA A 26 -4.54 -8.54 0.48
CA ALA A 26 -4.51 -7.08 0.60
C ALA A 26 -4.39 -6.42 -0.77
N LEU A 27 -3.49 -6.89 -1.64
CA LEU A 27 -3.32 -6.34 -2.99
C LEU A 27 -4.58 -6.51 -3.86
N ARG A 28 -5.26 -7.65 -3.76
CA ARG A 28 -6.56 -7.85 -4.45
C ARG A 28 -7.61 -6.85 -3.98
N THR A 29 -7.70 -6.61 -2.67
CA THR A 29 -8.65 -5.65 -2.09
C THR A 29 -8.30 -4.23 -2.50
N TYR A 30 -7.02 -3.86 -2.43
CA TYR A 30 -6.52 -2.57 -2.91
C TYR A 30 -6.94 -2.31 -4.36
N ARG A 31 -6.69 -3.26 -5.27
CA ARG A 31 -7.09 -3.12 -6.69
C ARG A 31 -8.60 -3.04 -6.87
N ALA A 32 -9.37 -3.79 -6.09
CA ALA A 32 -10.82 -3.71 -6.10
C ALA A 32 -11.32 -2.32 -5.69
N TRP A 33 -10.75 -1.74 -4.62
CA TRP A 33 -11.09 -0.40 -4.17
C TRP A 33 -10.66 0.67 -5.18
N VAL A 34 -9.50 0.53 -5.82
CA VAL A 34 -9.08 1.41 -6.93
C VAL A 34 -10.09 1.36 -8.07
N GLY A 35 -10.55 0.17 -8.46
CA GLY A 35 -11.56 0.03 -9.50
C GLY A 35 -12.93 0.63 -9.15
N LEU A 36 -13.32 0.58 -7.87
CA LEU A 36 -14.62 1.08 -7.40
C LEU A 36 -14.62 2.60 -7.13
N TYR A 37 -13.54 3.12 -6.54
CA TYR A 37 -13.51 4.47 -5.96
C TYR A 37 -12.40 5.35 -6.57
N GLY A 38 -11.45 4.78 -7.29
CA GLY A 38 -10.27 5.49 -7.79
C GLY A 38 -10.56 6.55 -8.87
N GLY A 39 -11.80 6.67 -9.35
CA GLY A 39 -12.22 7.73 -10.28
C GLY A 39 -12.54 9.07 -9.60
N SER A 40 -12.69 9.10 -8.28
CA SER A 40 -12.96 10.34 -7.55
C SER A 40 -11.67 11.11 -7.27
N PRO A 41 -11.61 12.43 -7.51
CA PRO A 41 -10.37 13.20 -7.41
C PRO A 41 -9.83 13.34 -5.98
N THR A 42 -10.70 13.16 -4.98
CA THR A 42 -10.39 13.28 -3.56
C THR A 42 -10.04 11.94 -2.89
N VAL A 43 -10.22 10.82 -3.60
CA VAL A 43 -9.98 9.48 -3.06
C VAL A 43 -8.50 9.20 -2.98
N VAL A 44 -8.07 8.72 -1.81
CA VAL A 44 -6.72 8.23 -1.54
C VAL A 44 -6.83 6.79 -1.05
N ILE A 45 -6.19 5.86 -1.76
CA ILE A 45 -6.15 4.45 -1.37
C ILE A 45 -4.71 4.07 -1.11
N ARG A 46 -4.42 3.56 0.08
CA ARG A 46 -3.07 3.18 0.52
C ARG A 46 -3.03 1.70 0.87
N MET A 47 -1.96 1.03 0.50
CA MET A 47 -1.58 -0.28 1.01
C MET A 47 -0.32 -0.11 1.83
N ILE A 48 -0.38 -0.56 3.08
CA ILE A 48 0.66 -0.47 4.09
C ILE A 48 1.03 -1.88 4.50
N GLU A 49 2.31 -2.21 4.46
CA GLU A 49 2.87 -3.44 5.00
C GLU A 49 3.46 -3.13 6.38
N GLU A 50 3.08 -3.89 7.41
CA GLU A 50 3.72 -3.86 8.72
C GLU A 50 4.81 -4.93 8.80
N VAL A 51 6.05 -4.47 8.89
CA VAL A 51 7.25 -5.29 9.08
C VAL A 51 7.86 -4.92 10.44
N ASP A 52 8.03 -5.90 11.31
CA ASP A 52 8.60 -5.70 12.66
C ASP A 52 7.94 -4.56 13.47
N GLY A 53 6.62 -4.42 13.32
CA GLY A 53 5.82 -3.38 13.99
C GLY A 53 5.95 -1.99 13.37
N ARG A 54 6.64 -1.85 12.24
CA ARG A 54 6.80 -0.58 11.51
C ARG A 54 5.91 -0.57 10.26
N PRO A 55 5.05 0.45 10.08
CA PRO A 55 4.25 0.59 8.87
C PRO A 55 5.10 1.10 7.72
N HIS A 56 5.04 0.40 6.59
CA HIS A 56 5.66 0.75 5.33
C HIS A 56 4.57 0.92 4.28
N GLU A 57 4.35 2.15 3.81
CA GLU A 57 3.48 2.37 2.65
C GLU A 57 4.15 1.76 1.42
N VAL A 58 3.48 0.80 0.78
CA VAL A 58 4.01 0.09 -0.38
C VAL A 58 3.34 0.54 -1.67
N ARG A 59 2.06 0.93 -1.61
CA ARG A 59 1.30 1.41 -2.77
C ARG A 59 0.32 2.49 -2.39
N THR A 60 0.18 3.48 -3.25
CA THR A 60 -0.73 4.60 -3.07
C THR A 60 -1.40 4.96 -4.38
N TRP A 61 -2.72 5.01 -4.38
CA TRP A 61 -3.52 5.51 -5.48
C TRP A 61 -4.05 6.89 -5.13
N THR A 62 -3.90 7.82 -6.06
CA THR A 62 -4.58 9.12 -6.06
C THR A 62 -5.15 9.39 -7.44
N ALA A 63 -5.84 10.52 -7.60
CA ALA A 63 -6.29 11.02 -8.90
C ALA A 63 -5.15 11.19 -9.93
N GLN A 64 -3.90 11.29 -9.47
CA GLN A 64 -2.72 11.42 -10.34
C GLN A 64 -2.17 10.06 -10.81
N GLY A 65 -2.71 8.96 -10.28
CA GLY A 65 -2.30 7.59 -10.61
C GLY A 65 -1.74 6.82 -9.42
N GLU A 66 -1.23 5.61 -9.70
CA GLU A 66 -0.58 4.74 -8.73
C GLU A 66 0.88 5.16 -8.52
N THR A 67 1.30 5.24 -7.26
CA THR A 67 2.70 5.32 -6.84
C THR A 67 3.02 4.07 -6.04
N GLU A 68 4.11 3.39 -6.41
CA GLU A 68 4.65 2.26 -5.65
C GLU A 68 5.92 2.70 -4.94
N THR A 69 5.95 2.56 -3.62
CA THR A 69 7.15 2.78 -2.82
C THR A 69 7.78 1.41 -2.60
N LEU A 70 8.86 1.14 -3.33
CA LEU A 70 9.67 -0.03 -3.05
C LEU A 70 10.24 0.10 -1.64
N PRO A 71 10.28 -0.98 -0.84
CA PRO A 71 11.03 -0.96 0.40
C PRO A 71 12.47 -0.53 0.07
N GLY A 72 12.99 0.44 0.83
CA GLY A 72 14.33 0.98 0.60
C GLY A 72 15.41 -0.12 0.58
N PRO A 73 16.62 0.20 0.08
CA PRO A 73 17.68 -0.79 -0.20
C PRO A 73 18.17 -1.60 1.00
N ASP A 74 17.70 -1.35 2.23
CA ASP A 74 18.03 -2.09 3.46
C ASP A 74 17.58 -3.56 3.49
N ARG A 75 16.90 -4.06 2.45
CA ARG A 75 16.49 -5.48 2.38
C ARG A 75 17.43 -6.38 1.57
N CYS A 76 18.56 -5.85 1.07
CA CYS A 76 19.54 -6.63 0.31
C CYS A 76 20.98 -6.41 0.80
N GLU A 77 21.30 -6.83 2.03
CA GLU A 77 22.69 -7.24 2.32
C GLU A 77 22.78 -8.76 2.14
N GLY A 78 23.57 -9.20 1.15
CA GLY A 78 24.03 -10.59 1.07
C GLY A 78 23.72 -11.37 -0.20
N LEU A 79 23.95 -10.83 -1.40
CA LEU A 79 24.29 -11.68 -2.56
C LEU A 79 25.41 -11.04 -3.39
N GLY A 80 26.65 -11.42 -3.03
CA GLY A 80 27.71 -11.70 -3.99
C GLY A 80 28.34 -10.52 -4.73
N SER A 81 29.41 -9.97 -4.14
CA SER A 81 30.52 -9.41 -4.92
C SER A 81 31.17 -10.54 -5.73
N ALA A 82 31.17 -10.44 -7.06
CA ALA A 82 32.14 -11.16 -7.90
C ALA A 82 32.25 -10.54 -9.31
N ARG A 83 33.33 -9.76 -9.45
CA ARG A 83 34.14 -9.44 -10.65
C ARG A 83 33.54 -8.59 -11.76
#